data_AF-A0A1F2SBD9-F1
#
_entry.id   AF-A0A1F2SBD9-F1
#
_cell.length_a   1.000
_cell.length_b   1.000
_cell.length_c   1.000
_cell.angle_alpha   90.00
_cell.angle_beta   90.00
_cell.angle_gamma   90.00
#
_symmetry.space_group_name_H-M   'P 1'
#
loop_
_entity.id
_entity.type
_entity.pdbx_description
1 polymer ?
#
loop_
_entity_poly.entity_id
_entity_poly.type
_entity_poly.pdbx_seq_one_letter_code
_entity_poly.pdbx_strand_id
1 'polypeptide(L)'
;MGIDLVTYRKGRCRRVAEKRFVPCEARIDGRRVEYLLHDQPVRFLKGTFRLRQVTRLTETGHQTAILTTRWDLRPVMVAYRMCERWRQENFFKYMRQEFLVDALTDYTVEPDDPTRLVSNPARKTADHDVRTARTHLASLLERYGATAVAYLEGRTPTLRAFTHEERQIHREVQDATDRIATLVARRKSLPTRIPLSDTPAAADAVKLSTERKHLTNVLKMVAFQAEGALVELLDPYYARNNDEGRTLIQTALRSAGAIEPTLDELRVTLAPLSSPHRSEAIRGLCKELNMTNTVFPGTRQRLTFAVAEPSVR
;
A
#
# COMPACT_ATOMS: atom_id res chain seq x y z
N MET A 1 9.42 -13.89 27.28
CA MET A 1 8.63 -13.13 26.29
C MET A 1 8.37 -14.03 25.10
N GLY A 2 7.10 -14.34 24.80
CA GLY A 2 6.72 -15.14 23.64
C GLY A 2 6.48 -14.26 22.42
N ILE A 3 6.75 -14.76 21.22
CA ILE A 3 6.39 -14.12 19.96
C ILE A 3 5.00 -14.63 19.57
N ASP A 4 4.07 -13.70 19.35
CA ASP A 4 2.74 -14.01 18.81
C ASP A 4 2.65 -13.75 17.31
N LEU A 5 1.86 -14.56 16.62
CA LEU A 5 1.61 -14.44 15.17
C LEU A 5 0.20 -13.89 14.93
N VAL A 6 0.07 -12.93 14.02
CA VAL A 6 -1.20 -12.58 13.35
C VAL A 6 -0.91 -12.34 11.87
N THR A 7 -1.54 -13.11 10.97
CA THR A 7 -1.27 -13.01 9.52
C THR A 7 -2.48 -13.43 8.69
N TYR A 8 -2.54 -12.98 7.43
CA TYR A 8 -3.48 -13.54 6.46
C TYR A 8 -3.12 -14.99 6.12
N ARG A 9 -4.13 -15.84 5.99
CA ARG A 9 -3.97 -17.19 5.45
C ARG A 9 -3.76 -17.11 3.93
N LYS A 10 -2.53 -17.33 3.48
CA LYS A 10 -2.20 -17.37 2.05
C LYS A 10 -2.58 -18.72 1.44
N GLY A 11 -2.96 -18.70 0.15
CA GLY A 11 -3.28 -19.88 -0.64
C GLY A 11 -4.77 -20.23 -0.68
N ARG A 12 -5.11 -21.31 -1.41
CA ARG A 12 -6.49 -21.76 -1.56
C ARG A 12 -7.04 -22.27 -0.23
N CYS A 13 -8.14 -21.69 0.22
CA CYS A 13 -8.85 -22.09 1.43
C CYS A 13 -10.27 -22.47 1.06
N ARG A 14 -10.81 -23.53 1.69
CA ARG A 14 -12.23 -23.86 1.55
C ARG A 14 -13.05 -22.69 2.09
N ARG A 15 -14.01 -22.21 1.31
CA ARG A 15 -14.96 -21.19 1.76
C ARG A 15 -15.79 -21.72 2.92
N VAL A 16 -16.01 -20.88 3.91
CA VAL A 16 -16.91 -21.13 5.02
C VAL A 16 -18.33 -20.84 4.52
N ALA A 17 -19.31 -21.67 4.90
CA ALA A 17 -20.71 -21.40 4.56
C ALA A 17 -21.20 -20.14 5.30
N GLU A 18 -21.91 -19.25 4.60
CA GLU A 18 -22.34 -17.93 5.13
C GLU A 18 -23.13 -18.04 6.45
N LYS A 19 -23.95 -19.08 6.60
CA LYS A 19 -24.69 -19.38 7.84
C LYS A 19 -23.85 -19.61 9.10
N ARG A 20 -22.52 -19.75 8.96
CA ARG A 20 -21.58 -19.96 10.08
C ARG A 20 -20.93 -18.67 10.57
N PHE A 21 -21.18 -17.56 9.88
CA PHE A 21 -20.69 -16.25 10.29
C PHE A 21 -21.67 -15.63 11.28
N VAL A 22 -21.13 -14.94 12.29
CA VAL A 22 -21.89 -14.29 13.35
C VAL A 22 -21.54 -12.80 13.35
N PRO A 23 -22.52 -11.89 13.45
CA PRO A 23 -22.25 -10.46 13.61
C PRO A 23 -21.49 -10.23 14.91
N CYS A 24 -20.37 -9.52 14.82
CA CYS A 24 -19.50 -9.18 15.92
C CYS A 24 -19.27 -7.68 15.91
N GLU A 25 -19.64 -7.02 17.00
CA GLU A 25 -19.49 -5.58 17.17
C GLU A 25 -18.51 -5.23 18.28
N ALA A 26 -17.79 -4.12 18.11
CA ALA A 26 -16.99 -3.51 19.17
C ALA A 26 -16.87 -2.00 18.96
N ARG A 27 -16.60 -1.28 20.05
CA ARG A 27 -16.08 0.09 19.99
C ARG A 27 -14.56 0.03 20.20
N ILE A 28 -13.79 0.46 19.21
CA ILE A 28 -12.32 0.42 19.21
C ILE A 28 -11.83 1.80 18.78
N ASP A 29 -10.98 2.43 19.58
CA ASP A 29 -10.44 3.79 19.34
C ASP A 29 -11.55 4.80 19.00
N GLY A 30 -12.63 4.80 19.80
CA GLY A 30 -13.78 5.69 19.60
C GLY A 30 -14.74 5.27 18.48
N ARG A 31 -14.34 4.39 17.55
CA ARG A 31 -15.13 3.97 16.38
C ARG A 31 -15.92 2.70 16.65
N ARG A 32 -17.19 2.66 16.23
CA ARG A 32 -17.97 1.42 16.18
C ARG A 32 -17.53 0.62 14.96
N VAL A 33 -17.19 -0.65 15.16
CA VAL A 33 -16.85 -1.59 14.10
C VAL A 33 -17.77 -2.79 14.17
N GLU A 34 -18.24 -3.22 13.01
CA GLU A 34 -19.12 -4.36 12.84
C GLU A 34 -18.56 -5.28 11.76
N TYR A 35 -18.43 -6.57 12.07
CA TYR A 35 -17.96 -7.58 11.14
C TYR A 35 -18.78 -8.86 11.25
N LEU A 36 -19.05 -9.51 10.12
CA LEU A 36 -19.48 -10.90 10.09
C LEU A 36 -18.26 -11.81 10.18
N LEU A 37 -18.14 -12.55 11.30
CA LEU A 37 -16.95 -13.33 11.61
C LEU A 37 -17.27 -14.81 11.84
N HIS A 38 -16.37 -15.68 11.41
CA HIS A 38 -16.33 -17.09 11.79
C HIS A 38 -14.99 -17.42 12.44
N ASP A 39 -15.03 -17.86 13.70
CA ASP A 39 -13.85 -18.17 14.51
C ASP A 39 -13.73 -19.69 14.73
N GLN A 40 -12.57 -20.28 14.43
CA GLN A 40 -12.35 -21.72 14.54
C GLN A 40 -10.88 -22.08 14.81
N PRO A 41 -10.59 -23.19 15.51
CA PRO A 41 -9.27 -23.77 15.54
C PRO A 41 -8.89 -24.39 14.19
N VAL A 42 -7.63 -24.24 13.79
CA VAL A 42 -7.05 -24.91 12.61
C VAL A 42 -5.72 -25.56 12.99
N ARG A 43 -5.37 -26.63 12.29
CA ARG A 43 -4.12 -27.37 12.50
C ARG A 43 -3.28 -27.42 11.23
N PHE A 44 -1.99 -27.23 11.37
CA PHE A 44 -0.97 -27.29 10.33
C PHE A 44 0.11 -28.32 10.71
N LEU A 45 1.09 -28.53 9.83
CA LEU A 45 2.24 -29.43 10.06
C LEU A 45 1.81 -30.84 10.52
N LYS A 46 0.86 -31.46 9.80
CA LYS A 46 0.30 -32.77 10.13
C LYS A 46 -0.32 -32.85 11.54
N GLY A 47 -0.83 -31.73 12.07
CA GLY A 47 -1.56 -31.69 13.33
C GLY A 47 -0.77 -31.14 14.51
N THR A 48 0.55 -31.01 14.40
CA THR A 48 1.43 -30.58 15.51
C THR A 48 1.35 -29.09 15.80
N PHE A 49 0.88 -28.29 14.85
CA PHE A 49 0.80 -26.84 15.01
C PHE A 49 -0.64 -26.35 14.96
N ARG A 50 -1.19 -25.99 16.13
CA ARG A 50 -2.56 -25.48 16.28
C ARG A 50 -2.55 -23.95 16.29
N LEU A 51 -3.36 -23.35 15.41
CA LEU A 51 -3.62 -21.92 15.37
C LEU A 51 -5.12 -21.66 15.47
N ARG A 52 -5.48 -20.40 15.69
CA ARG A 52 -6.85 -19.90 15.55
C ARG A 52 -7.01 -19.28 14.17
N GLN A 53 -8.16 -19.50 13.54
CA GLN A 53 -8.55 -18.82 12.31
C GLN A 53 -9.80 -17.99 12.53
N VAL A 54 -9.69 -16.67 12.35
CA VAL A 54 -10.81 -15.74 12.29
C VAL A 54 -11.06 -15.39 10.83
N THR A 55 -12.24 -15.67 10.31
CA THR A 55 -12.60 -15.41 8.91
C THR A 55 -13.63 -14.29 8.86
N ARG A 56 -13.34 -13.22 8.13
CA ARG A 56 -14.28 -12.12 7.89
C ARG A 56 -15.02 -12.31 6.58
N LEU A 57 -16.34 -12.10 6.58
CA LEU A 57 -17.17 -12.04 5.38
C LEU A 57 -17.52 -10.57 5.08
N THR A 58 -17.38 -10.15 3.83
CA THR A 58 -17.85 -8.84 3.34
C THR A 58 -19.19 -8.97 2.63
N GLU A 59 -19.88 -7.84 2.43
CA GLU A 59 -21.14 -7.76 1.66
C GLU A 59 -21.00 -8.26 0.22
N THR A 60 -19.82 -8.08 -0.39
CA THR A 60 -19.48 -8.63 -1.72
C THR A 60 -19.28 -10.15 -1.73
N GLY A 61 -19.48 -10.81 -0.59
CA GLY A 61 -19.27 -12.24 -0.40
C GLY A 61 -17.79 -12.62 -0.26
N HIS A 62 -16.84 -11.68 -0.26
CA HIS A 62 -15.42 -11.99 -0.11
C HIS A 62 -15.11 -12.48 1.31
N GLN A 63 -14.27 -13.53 1.42
CA GLN A 63 -13.87 -14.11 2.71
C GLN A 63 -12.38 -13.92 2.95
N THR A 64 -12.05 -13.21 4.01
CA THR A 64 -10.67 -12.96 4.42
C THR A 64 -10.33 -13.81 5.65
N ALA A 65 -9.51 -14.83 5.48
CA ALA A 65 -9.08 -15.72 6.55
C ALA A 65 -7.80 -15.19 7.22
N ILE A 66 -7.86 -15.02 8.54
CA ILE A 66 -6.77 -14.54 9.39
C ILE A 66 -6.35 -15.68 10.32
N LEU A 67 -5.04 -15.94 10.43
CA LEU A 67 -4.45 -16.89 11.36
C LEU A 67 -3.79 -16.15 12.52
N THR A 68 -3.98 -16.67 13.74
CA THR A 68 -3.38 -16.08 14.93
C THR A 68 -3.05 -17.11 16.03
N THR A 69 -2.02 -16.81 16.84
CA THR A 69 -1.75 -17.50 18.13
C THR A 69 -2.50 -16.83 19.29
N ARG A 70 -3.07 -15.64 19.08
CA ARG A 70 -3.78 -14.84 20.09
C ARG A 70 -5.19 -15.37 20.35
N TRP A 71 -5.28 -16.34 21.26
CA TRP A 71 -6.55 -16.85 21.77
C TRP A 71 -7.21 -15.92 22.79
N ASP A 72 -6.40 -15.08 23.43
CA ASP A 72 -6.80 -14.06 24.41
C ASP A 72 -7.65 -12.93 23.81
N LEU A 73 -7.45 -12.62 22.52
CA LEU A 73 -8.17 -11.53 21.85
C LEU A 73 -9.58 -11.96 21.42
N ARG A 74 -10.54 -11.03 21.44
CA ARG A 74 -11.85 -11.26 20.80
C ARG A 74 -11.69 -11.35 19.27
N PRO A 75 -12.53 -12.14 18.55
CA PRO A 75 -12.44 -12.26 17.09
C PRO A 75 -12.48 -10.91 16.36
N VAL A 76 -13.35 -10.00 16.83
CA VAL A 76 -13.49 -8.63 16.32
C VAL A 76 -12.20 -7.83 16.42
N MET A 77 -11.41 -8.00 17.48
CA MET A 77 -10.13 -7.31 17.67
C MET A 77 -9.06 -7.86 16.72
N VAL A 78 -9.04 -9.17 16.51
CA VAL A 78 -8.15 -9.83 15.54
C VAL A 78 -8.46 -9.33 14.12
N ALA A 79 -9.75 -9.32 13.74
CA ALA A 79 -10.20 -8.84 12.45
C ALA A 79 -9.90 -7.34 12.26
N TYR A 80 -10.19 -6.51 13.26
CA TYR A 80 -9.91 -5.08 13.25
C TYR A 80 -8.43 -4.81 13.01
N ARG A 81 -7.55 -5.31 13.87
CA ARG A 81 -6.10 -5.07 13.77
C ARG A 81 -5.51 -5.53 12.44
N MET A 82 -6.01 -6.63 11.89
CA MET A 82 -5.57 -7.10 10.58
C MET A 82 -6.06 -6.22 9.43
N CYS A 83 -7.33 -5.79 9.45
CA CYS A 83 -7.86 -4.89 8.44
C CYS A 83 -7.20 -3.51 8.51
N GLU A 84 -6.90 -3.02 9.73
CA GLU A 84 -6.23 -1.74 9.94
C GLU A 84 -4.77 -1.73 9.49
N ARG A 85 -4.19 -2.89 9.14
CA ARG A 85 -2.90 -2.92 8.43
C ARG A 85 -2.98 -2.15 7.10
N TRP A 86 -4.15 -2.10 6.47
CA TRP A 86 -4.39 -1.32 5.26
C TRP A 86 -4.43 0.19 5.50
N ARG A 87 -4.47 0.67 6.76
CA ARG A 87 -4.31 2.10 7.07
C ARG A 87 -3.01 2.66 6.52
N GLN A 88 -1.94 1.86 6.46
CA GLN A 88 -0.66 2.30 5.92
C GLN A 88 -0.78 2.62 4.43
N GLU A 89 -1.47 1.78 3.67
CA GLU A 89 -1.70 2.02 2.23
C GLU A 89 -2.64 3.20 2.02
N ASN A 90 -3.70 3.30 2.82
CA ASN A 90 -4.60 4.46 2.78
C ASN A 90 -3.86 5.76 3.13
N PHE A 91 -2.97 5.74 4.12
CA PHE A 91 -2.11 6.87 4.47
C PHE A 91 -1.24 7.29 3.29
N PHE A 92 -0.48 6.38 2.69
CA PHE A 92 0.39 6.73 1.56
C PHE A 92 -0.42 7.19 0.34
N LYS A 93 -1.55 6.54 0.04
CA LYS A 93 -2.44 6.97 -1.04
C LYS A 93 -2.91 8.41 -0.80
N TYR A 94 -3.41 8.69 0.40
CA TYR A 94 -3.92 10.01 0.76
C TYR A 94 -2.82 11.08 0.77
N MET A 95 -1.68 10.80 1.40
CA MET A 95 -0.53 11.71 1.42
C MET A 95 0.01 12.04 0.03
N ARG A 96 -0.07 11.10 -0.92
CA ARG A 96 0.28 11.36 -2.32
C ARG A 96 -0.74 12.24 -3.01
N GLN A 97 -2.03 11.94 -2.85
CA GLN A 97 -3.11 12.66 -3.53
C GLN A 97 -3.31 14.09 -3.00
N GLU A 98 -3.29 14.26 -1.68
CA GLU A 98 -3.70 15.52 -1.04
C GLU A 98 -2.51 16.35 -0.55
N PHE A 99 -1.41 15.69 -0.18
CA PHE A 99 -0.20 16.37 0.34
C PHE A 99 0.97 16.31 -0.65
N LEU A 100 0.83 15.63 -1.80
CA LEU A 100 1.88 15.50 -2.80
C LEU A 100 3.21 15.02 -2.20
N VAL A 101 3.17 14.07 -1.26
CA VAL A 101 4.36 13.62 -0.52
C VAL A 101 5.44 13.02 -1.43
N ASP A 102 5.06 12.54 -2.61
CA ASP A 102 5.92 11.99 -3.65
C ASP A 102 6.36 13.01 -4.71
N ALA A 103 5.81 14.23 -4.71
CA ALA A 103 6.20 15.26 -5.67
C ALA A 103 7.66 15.71 -5.47
N LEU A 104 8.28 16.12 -6.57
CA LEU A 104 9.61 16.72 -6.56
C LEU A 104 9.58 18.04 -5.81
N THR A 105 10.49 18.19 -4.84
CA THR A 105 10.58 19.40 -4.00
C THR A 105 11.64 20.36 -4.52
N ASP A 106 12.71 19.83 -5.10
CA ASP A 106 13.84 20.59 -5.61
C ASP A 106 14.54 19.79 -6.73
N TYR A 107 15.22 20.49 -7.63
CA TYR A 107 16.05 19.93 -8.70
C TYR A 107 17.53 19.86 -8.32
N THR A 108 17.94 20.46 -7.19
CA THR A 108 19.32 20.39 -6.70
C THR A 108 19.77 18.94 -6.55
N VAL A 109 20.95 18.65 -7.10
CA VAL A 109 21.60 17.34 -7.03
C VAL A 109 22.88 17.41 -6.20
N GLU A 110 23.24 16.28 -5.60
CA GLU A 110 24.48 16.07 -4.86
C GLU A 110 25.13 14.75 -5.32
N PRO A 111 26.47 14.59 -5.18
CA PRO A 111 27.13 13.32 -5.47
C PRO A 111 26.48 12.17 -4.69
N ASP A 112 26.24 11.04 -5.36
CA ASP A 112 25.73 9.84 -4.68
C ASP A 112 26.88 9.13 -3.93
N ASP A 113 26.53 8.36 -2.90
CA ASP A 113 27.50 7.64 -2.08
C ASP A 113 28.14 6.50 -2.88
N PRO A 114 29.48 6.54 -3.12
CA PRO A 114 30.16 5.54 -3.94
C PRO A 114 30.15 4.14 -3.33
N THR A 115 29.94 4.03 -2.02
CA THR A 115 29.89 2.75 -1.29
C THR A 115 28.49 2.14 -1.24
N ARG A 116 27.45 2.90 -1.65
CA ARG A 116 26.06 2.45 -1.63
C ARG A 116 25.88 1.23 -2.52
N LEU A 117 25.28 0.18 -1.95
CA LEU A 117 25.04 -1.08 -2.66
C LEU A 117 23.89 -0.97 -3.66
N VAL A 118 24.21 -1.00 -4.95
CA VAL A 118 23.24 -0.97 -6.06
C VAL A 118 23.12 -2.33 -6.75
N SER A 119 22.00 -2.56 -7.43
CA SER A 119 21.78 -3.81 -8.18
C SER A 119 22.79 -3.93 -9.31
N ASN A 120 23.51 -5.06 -9.37
CA ASN A 120 24.55 -5.29 -10.37
C ASN A 120 23.96 -5.29 -11.81
N PRO A 121 24.32 -4.32 -12.67
CA PRO A 121 23.83 -4.26 -14.05
C PRO A 121 24.20 -5.50 -14.86
N ALA A 122 25.40 -6.05 -14.68
CA ALA A 122 25.82 -7.27 -15.38
C ALA A 122 24.97 -8.49 -14.98
N ARG A 123 24.49 -8.54 -13.73
CA ARG A 123 23.57 -9.58 -13.29
C ARG A 123 22.17 -9.41 -13.89
N LYS A 124 21.71 -8.18 -14.10
CA LYS A 124 20.46 -7.91 -14.85
C LYS A 124 20.57 -8.40 -16.30
N THR A 125 21.71 -8.15 -16.96
CA THR A 125 21.97 -8.69 -18.29
C THR A 125 21.98 -10.21 -18.29
N ALA A 126 22.66 -10.85 -17.33
CA ALA A 126 22.64 -12.30 -17.20
C ALA A 126 21.23 -12.88 -16.91
N ASP A 127 20.41 -12.18 -16.10
CA ASP A 127 19.01 -12.52 -15.86
C ASP A 127 18.19 -12.48 -17.17
N HIS A 128 18.40 -11.45 -17.99
CA HIS A 128 17.79 -11.30 -19.31
C HIS A 128 18.21 -12.45 -20.24
N ASP A 129 19.50 -12.75 -20.34
CA ASP A 129 20.03 -13.83 -21.20
C ASP A 129 19.43 -15.19 -20.82
N VAL A 130 19.35 -15.51 -19.52
CA VAL A 130 18.71 -16.74 -19.03
C VAL A 130 17.23 -16.77 -19.41
N ARG A 131 16.51 -15.64 -19.31
CA ARG A 131 15.10 -15.57 -19.68
C ARG A 131 14.92 -15.82 -21.18
N THR A 132 15.71 -15.16 -22.02
CA THR A 132 15.69 -15.35 -23.48
C THR A 132 15.99 -16.79 -23.87
N ALA A 133 17.02 -17.41 -23.28
CA ALA A 133 17.36 -18.80 -23.54
C ALA A 133 16.24 -19.78 -23.12
N ARG A 134 15.55 -19.50 -22.02
CA ARG A 134 14.37 -20.30 -21.59
C ARG A 134 13.19 -20.15 -22.52
N THR A 135 12.95 -18.94 -23.04
CA THR A 135 11.91 -18.71 -24.05
C THR A 135 12.24 -19.48 -25.34
N HIS A 136 13.50 -19.47 -25.77
CA HIS A 136 13.95 -20.28 -26.91
C HIS A 136 13.72 -21.78 -26.68
N LEU A 137 14.13 -22.31 -25.51
CA LEU A 137 13.86 -23.71 -25.16
C LEU A 137 12.36 -24.04 -25.18
N ALA A 138 11.50 -23.17 -24.64
CA ALA A 138 10.06 -23.35 -24.68
C ALA A 138 9.52 -23.45 -26.12
N SER A 139 10.02 -22.60 -27.03
CA SER A 139 9.64 -22.66 -28.46
C SER A 139 10.09 -23.96 -29.14
N LEU A 140 11.26 -24.49 -28.78
CA LEU A 140 11.74 -25.78 -29.29
C LEU A 140 10.86 -26.95 -28.81
N LEU A 141 10.46 -26.92 -27.54
CA LEU A 141 9.56 -27.92 -26.95
C LEU A 141 8.15 -27.85 -27.56
N GLU A 142 7.66 -26.65 -27.88
CA GLU A 142 6.40 -26.47 -28.60
C GLU A 142 6.48 -27.05 -30.02
N ARG A 143 7.57 -26.77 -30.75
CA ARG A 143 7.82 -27.36 -32.07
C ARG A 143 7.93 -28.89 -32.00
N TYR A 144 8.57 -29.43 -30.96
CA TYR A 144 8.59 -30.87 -30.70
C TYR A 144 7.17 -31.43 -30.50
N GLY A 145 6.35 -30.78 -29.66
CA GLY A 145 4.96 -31.18 -29.45
C GLY A 145 4.14 -31.15 -30.75
N ALA A 146 4.29 -30.10 -31.56
CA ALA A 146 3.59 -29.96 -32.84
C ALA A 146 4.00 -31.05 -33.84
N THR A 147 5.29 -31.38 -33.95
CA THR A 147 5.78 -32.46 -34.83
C THR A 147 5.29 -33.83 -34.37
N ALA A 148 5.28 -34.10 -33.06
CA ALA A 148 4.72 -35.34 -32.50
C ALA A 148 3.21 -35.47 -32.78
N VAL A 149 2.44 -34.40 -32.61
CA VAL A 149 1.00 -34.37 -32.94
C VAL A 149 0.77 -34.60 -34.43
N ALA A 150 1.50 -33.91 -35.30
CA ALA A 150 1.36 -34.06 -36.76
C ALA A 150 1.69 -35.49 -37.24
N TYR A 151 2.63 -36.18 -36.58
CA TYR A 151 2.89 -37.60 -36.83
C TYR A 151 1.73 -38.50 -36.38
N LEU A 152 1.22 -38.30 -35.15
CA LEU A 152 0.07 -39.06 -34.63
C LEU A 152 -1.21 -38.88 -35.46
N GLU A 153 -1.41 -37.69 -36.03
CA GLU A 153 -2.53 -37.35 -36.91
C GLU A 153 -2.34 -37.81 -38.37
N GLY A 154 -1.23 -38.51 -38.68
CA GLY A 154 -0.95 -39.03 -40.03
C GLY A 154 -0.63 -37.95 -41.07
N ARG A 155 -0.37 -36.71 -40.63
CA ARG A 155 0.03 -35.59 -41.51
C ARG A 155 1.50 -35.64 -41.91
N THR A 156 2.30 -36.47 -41.26
CA THR A 156 3.70 -36.74 -41.61
C THR A 156 3.81 -38.00 -42.46
N PRO A 157 4.35 -37.95 -43.70
CA PRO A 157 4.21 -39.05 -44.67
C PRO A 157 4.97 -40.33 -44.33
N THR A 158 6.07 -40.26 -43.57
CA THR A 158 6.90 -41.42 -43.26
C THR A 158 7.51 -41.35 -41.86
N LEU A 159 7.65 -42.50 -41.20
CA LEU A 159 8.39 -42.63 -39.94
C LEU A 159 9.81 -42.07 -40.04
N ARG A 160 10.48 -42.27 -41.19
CA ARG A 160 11.85 -41.79 -41.41
C ARG A 160 11.96 -40.26 -41.40
N ALA A 161 10.98 -39.55 -41.96
CA ALA A 161 10.93 -38.09 -41.92
C ALA A 161 10.73 -37.57 -40.48
N PHE A 162 9.80 -38.19 -39.73
CA PHE A 162 9.58 -37.88 -38.32
C PHE A 162 10.84 -38.11 -37.47
N THR A 163 11.49 -39.27 -37.60
CA THR A 163 12.71 -39.60 -36.84
C THR A 163 13.87 -38.65 -37.15
N HIS A 164 13.95 -38.12 -38.38
CA HIS A 164 14.98 -37.14 -38.73
C HIS A 164 14.73 -35.79 -38.05
N GLU A 165 13.52 -35.24 -38.16
CA GLU A 165 13.16 -33.96 -37.53
C GLU A 165 13.21 -34.06 -36.00
N GLU A 166 12.72 -35.16 -35.42
CA GLU A 166 12.81 -35.43 -33.98
C GLU A 166 14.26 -35.39 -33.48
N ARG A 167 15.19 -36.04 -34.19
CA ARG A 167 16.61 -36.01 -33.81
C ARG A 167 17.22 -34.61 -33.88
N GLN A 168 16.82 -33.80 -34.85
CA GLN A 168 17.29 -32.41 -34.95
C GLN A 168 16.75 -31.57 -33.79
N ILE A 169 15.46 -31.64 -33.51
CA ILE A 169 14.83 -30.91 -32.39
C ILE A 169 15.43 -31.35 -31.06
N HIS A 170 15.69 -32.65 -30.87
CA HIS A 170 16.30 -33.16 -29.66
C HIS A 170 17.71 -32.60 -29.43
N ARG A 171 18.54 -32.51 -30.48
CA ARG A 171 19.88 -31.86 -30.39
C ARG A 171 19.76 -30.39 -30.02
N GLU A 172 18.87 -29.65 -30.66
CA GLU A 172 18.67 -28.22 -30.36
C GLU A 172 18.16 -28.00 -28.92
N VAL A 173 17.31 -28.90 -28.41
CA VAL A 173 16.85 -28.89 -27.00
C VAL A 173 18.01 -29.15 -26.05
N GLN A 174 18.89 -30.11 -26.36
CA GLN A 174 20.09 -30.40 -25.57
C GLN A 174 21.01 -29.17 -25.52
N ASP A 175 21.34 -28.60 -26.69
CA ASP A 175 22.19 -27.41 -26.81
C ASP A 175 21.61 -26.20 -26.06
N ALA A 176 20.30 -25.97 -26.18
CA ALA A 176 19.60 -24.90 -25.47
C ALA A 176 19.63 -25.12 -23.94
N THR A 177 19.51 -26.36 -23.49
CA THR A 177 19.57 -26.73 -22.07
C THR A 177 20.97 -26.49 -21.49
N ASP A 178 22.01 -26.91 -22.21
CA ASP A 178 23.41 -26.70 -21.82
C ASP A 178 23.78 -25.21 -21.82
N ARG A 179 23.24 -24.45 -22.79
CA ARG A 179 23.37 -23.00 -22.83
C ARG A 179 22.71 -22.34 -21.62
N ILE A 180 21.51 -22.77 -21.24
CA ILE A 180 20.83 -22.28 -20.02
C ILE A 180 21.66 -22.60 -18.79
N ALA A 181 22.19 -23.81 -18.66
CA ALA A 181 23.02 -24.20 -17.52
C ALA A 181 24.26 -23.29 -17.39
N THR A 182 24.93 -23.00 -18.51
CA THR A 182 26.08 -22.09 -18.58
C THR A 182 25.70 -20.66 -18.17
N LEU A 183 24.59 -20.14 -18.69
CA LEU A 183 24.11 -18.79 -18.37
C LEU A 183 23.68 -18.68 -16.89
N VAL A 184 23.06 -19.72 -16.34
CA VAL A 184 22.71 -19.79 -14.91
C VAL A 184 23.95 -19.83 -14.04
N ALA A 185 24.99 -20.57 -14.41
CA ALA A 185 26.26 -20.60 -13.70
C ALA A 185 26.93 -19.22 -13.70
N ARG A 186 27.01 -18.56 -14.87
CA ARG A 186 27.50 -17.17 -14.99
C ARG A 186 26.68 -16.19 -14.14
N ARG A 187 25.35 -16.29 -14.16
CA ARG A 187 24.48 -15.44 -13.34
C ARG A 187 24.73 -15.66 -11.84
N LYS A 188 24.99 -16.90 -11.41
CA LYS A 188 25.28 -17.24 -10.00
C LYS A 188 26.65 -16.73 -9.53
N SER A 189 27.65 -16.66 -10.41
CA SER A 189 28.98 -16.15 -10.05
C SER A 189 28.99 -14.63 -9.87
N LEU A 190 28.02 -13.91 -10.40
CA LEU A 190 27.90 -12.46 -10.23
C LEU A 190 27.25 -12.10 -8.89
N PRO A 191 27.79 -11.16 -8.11
CA PRO A 191 27.15 -10.70 -6.88
C PRO A 191 25.80 -10.00 -7.19
N THR A 192 24.84 -10.11 -6.28
CA THR A 192 23.51 -9.48 -6.43
C THR A 192 23.59 -7.96 -6.36
N ARG A 193 24.47 -7.45 -5.50
CA ARG A 193 24.70 -6.03 -5.23
C ARG A 193 26.20 -5.75 -5.36
N ILE A 194 26.53 -4.59 -5.90
CA ILE A 194 27.90 -4.07 -5.97
C ILE A 194 27.89 -2.61 -5.48
N PRO A 195 29.02 -2.10 -4.95
CA PRO A 195 29.20 -0.67 -4.72
C PRO A 195 28.86 0.15 -5.97
N LEU A 196 28.32 1.35 -5.79
CA LEU A 196 28.00 2.27 -6.89
C LEU A 196 29.26 2.64 -7.70
N SER A 197 30.39 2.78 -7.03
CA SER A 197 31.72 3.00 -7.61
C SER A 197 32.14 1.93 -8.63
N ASP A 198 31.66 0.69 -8.48
CA ASP A 198 31.96 -0.41 -9.41
C ASP A 198 31.00 -0.46 -10.62
N THR A 199 30.09 0.51 -10.74
CA THR A 199 29.16 0.58 -11.87
C THR A 199 29.67 1.48 -13.00
N PRO A 200 29.27 1.23 -14.26
CA PRO A 200 29.64 2.11 -15.37
C PRO A 200 29.16 3.56 -15.21
N ALA A 201 28.14 3.79 -14.39
CA ALA A 201 27.54 5.11 -14.16
C ALA A 201 28.17 5.85 -12.96
N ALA A 202 29.24 5.33 -12.36
CA ALA A 202 29.82 5.89 -11.14
C ALA A 202 30.27 7.35 -11.27
N ALA A 203 30.86 7.73 -12.41
CA ALA A 203 31.41 9.06 -12.63
C ALA A 203 30.34 10.16 -12.64
N ASP A 204 29.15 9.85 -13.16
CA ASP A 204 28.02 10.78 -13.28
C ASP A 204 26.92 10.51 -12.24
N ALA A 205 27.25 9.69 -11.21
CA ALA A 205 26.27 9.26 -10.23
C ALA A 205 25.91 10.40 -9.27
N VAL A 206 24.73 10.98 -9.51
CA VAL A 206 24.14 12.01 -8.65
C VAL A 206 22.80 11.54 -8.09
N LYS A 207 22.44 12.07 -6.92
CA LYS A 207 21.11 11.93 -6.34
C LYS A 207 20.51 13.30 -6.09
N LEU A 208 19.18 13.36 -5.99
CA LEU A 208 18.50 14.58 -5.56
C LEU A 208 18.88 14.89 -4.12
N SER A 209 19.11 16.17 -3.82
CA SER A 209 19.40 16.61 -2.46
C SER A 209 18.23 16.29 -1.55
N THR A 210 18.54 15.69 -0.39
CA THR A 210 17.52 15.07 0.47
C THR A 210 16.98 16.01 1.54
N GLU A 211 17.72 17.06 1.91
CA GLU A 211 17.39 17.91 3.07
C GLU A 211 16.03 18.61 2.92
N ARG A 212 15.84 19.32 1.79
CA ARG A 212 14.57 20.03 1.51
C ARG A 212 13.40 19.07 1.39
N LYS A 213 13.64 17.90 0.77
CA LYS A 213 12.63 16.83 0.67
C LYS A 213 12.26 16.30 2.04
N HIS A 214 13.24 16.07 2.91
CA HIS A 214 13.03 15.60 4.26
C HIS A 214 12.20 16.59 5.08
N LEU A 215 12.61 17.87 5.12
CA LEU A 215 11.88 18.92 5.82
C LEU A 215 10.43 19.04 5.32
N THR A 216 10.24 19.06 4.00
CA THR A 216 8.91 19.17 3.40
C THR A 216 8.05 17.95 3.71
N ASN A 217 8.62 16.74 3.73
CA ASN A 217 7.90 15.53 4.12
C ASN A 217 7.45 15.60 5.59
N VAL A 218 8.30 16.07 6.50
CA VAL A 218 7.95 16.25 7.91
C VAL A 218 6.78 17.22 8.06
N LEU A 219 6.84 18.39 7.42
CA LEU A 219 5.75 19.37 7.45
C LEU A 219 4.44 18.79 6.91
N LYS A 220 4.49 18.04 5.81
CA LYS A 220 3.31 17.35 5.25
C LYS A 220 2.74 16.31 6.21
N MET A 221 3.58 15.55 6.90
CA MET A 221 3.15 14.55 7.88
C MET A 221 2.49 15.21 9.09
N VAL A 222 3.03 16.32 9.58
CA VAL A 222 2.43 17.11 10.66
C VAL A 222 1.09 17.70 10.22
N ALA A 223 1.00 18.25 9.00
CA ALA A 223 -0.24 18.77 8.45
C ALA A 223 -1.31 17.68 8.32
N PHE A 224 -0.94 16.47 7.88
CA PHE A 224 -1.85 15.32 7.85
C PHE A 224 -2.36 14.92 9.24
N GLN A 225 -1.50 14.96 10.26
CA GLN A 225 -1.91 14.69 11.64
C GLN A 225 -2.87 15.76 12.16
N ALA A 226 -2.57 17.04 11.91
CA ALA A 226 -3.44 18.15 12.29
C ALA A 226 -4.81 18.05 11.60
N GLU A 227 -4.84 17.76 10.30
CA GLU A 227 -6.09 17.51 9.58
C GLU A 227 -6.87 16.33 10.19
N GLY A 228 -6.18 15.24 10.54
CA GLY A 228 -6.79 14.09 11.21
C GLY A 228 -7.43 14.46 12.55
N ALA A 229 -6.76 15.27 13.37
CA ALA A 229 -7.29 15.76 14.64
C ALA A 229 -8.53 16.65 14.44
N LEU A 230 -8.54 17.52 13.43
CA LEU A 230 -9.72 18.32 13.09
C LEU A 230 -10.91 17.45 12.66
N VAL A 231 -10.65 16.39 11.90
CA VAL A 231 -11.70 15.41 11.53
C VAL A 231 -12.25 14.71 12.78
N GLU A 232 -11.41 14.35 13.74
CA GLU A 232 -11.89 13.74 14.99
C GLU A 232 -12.76 14.70 15.81
N LEU A 233 -12.44 15.99 15.84
CA LEU A 233 -13.25 17.01 16.52
C LEU A 233 -14.62 17.25 15.85
N LEU A 234 -14.79 16.87 14.58
CA LEU A 234 -16.08 17.01 13.88
C LEU A 234 -17.13 15.96 14.28
N ASP A 235 -16.73 14.86 14.93
CA ASP A 235 -17.62 13.71 15.20
C ASP A 235 -18.97 14.08 15.84
N PRO A 236 -19.04 14.97 16.85
CA PRO A 236 -20.31 15.38 17.47
C PRO A 236 -21.20 16.25 16.58
N TYR A 237 -20.63 16.90 15.57
CA TYR A 237 -21.27 17.97 14.80
C TYR A 237 -21.62 17.56 13.37
N TYR A 238 -21.08 16.45 12.87
CA TYR A 238 -21.26 16.04 11.50
C TYR A 238 -21.56 14.54 11.38
N ALA A 239 -22.83 14.20 11.19
CA ALA A 239 -23.28 12.80 11.11
C ALA A 239 -22.54 11.97 10.03
N ARG A 240 -22.05 12.63 8.97
CA ARG A 240 -21.31 12.01 7.86
C ARG A 240 -19.80 12.09 8.02
N ASN A 241 -19.28 12.33 9.24
CA ASN A 241 -17.85 12.51 9.47
C ASN A 241 -16.99 11.33 8.98
N ASN A 242 -17.47 10.10 9.16
CA ASN A 242 -16.78 8.90 8.70
C ASN A 242 -16.65 8.82 7.16
N ASP A 243 -17.59 9.42 6.42
CA ASP A 243 -17.63 9.35 4.96
C ASP A 243 -17.04 10.60 4.28
N GLU A 244 -17.36 11.79 4.82
CA GLU A 244 -17.08 13.09 4.21
C GLU A 244 -16.26 14.04 5.10
N GLY A 245 -15.87 13.63 6.32
CA GLY A 245 -15.19 14.51 7.28
C GLY A 245 -13.90 15.15 6.75
N ARG A 246 -13.04 14.34 6.12
CA ARG A 246 -11.81 14.85 5.46
C ARG A 246 -12.12 15.85 4.36
N THR A 247 -13.07 15.53 3.49
CA THR A 247 -13.52 16.42 2.40
C THR A 247 -14.06 17.73 2.96
N LEU A 248 -14.82 17.68 4.06
CA LEU A 248 -15.35 18.86 4.73
C LEU A 248 -14.24 19.75 5.29
N ILE A 249 -13.28 19.18 6.03
CA ILE A 249 -12.11 19.91 6.56
C ILE A 249 -11.30 20.54 5.43
N GLN A 250 -11.01 19.79 4.36
CA GLN A 250 -10.29 20.33 3.21
C GLN A 250 -11.05 21.48 2.54
N THR A 251 -12.36 21.35 2.41
CA THR A 251 -13.21 22.41 1.85
C THR A 251 -13.13 23.67 2.72
N ALA A 252 -13.18 23.52 4.05
CA ALA A 252 -13.05 24.63 4.99
C ALA A 252 -11.66 25.28 4.92
N LEU A 253 -10.58 24.49 4.89
CA LEU A 253 -9.21 25.00 4.79
C LEU A 253 -8.90 25.69 3.45
N ARG A 254 -9.62 25.33 2.38
CA ARG A 254 -9.54 25.99 1.06
C ARG A 254 -10.52 27.15 0.91
N SER A 255 -11.45 27.33 1.85
CA SER A 255 -12.43 28.41 1.80
C SER A 255 -11.78 29.76 2.08
N ALA A 256 -12.36 30.82 1.52
CA ALA A 256 -11.97 32.18 1.86
C ALA A 256 -12.28 32.46 3.34
N GLY A 257 -11.48 33.30 3.98
CA GLY A 257 -11.73 33.77 5.33
C GLY A 257 -11.13 35.15 5.54
N ALA A 258 -11.69 35.89 6.49
CA ALA A 258 -11.14 37.15 6.97
C ALA A 258 -10.25 36.89 8.19
N ILE A 259 -9.12 37.59 8.27
CA ILE A 259 -8.23 37.58 9.43
C ILE A 259 -8.16 39.00 9.97
N GLU A 260 -8.60 39.18 11.21
CA GLU A 260 -8.72 40.47 11.87
C GLU A 260 -7.89 40.46 13.17
N PRO A 261 -6.66 40.99 13.14
CA PRO A 261 -5.86 41.14 14.34
C PRO A 261 -6.39 42.30 15.19
N THR A 262 -6.48 42.07 16.50
CA THR A 262 -6.74 43.08 17.53
C THR A 262 -5.58 43.10 18.54
N LEU A 263 -5.66 43.89 19.61
CA LEU A 263 -4.60 43.90 20.62
C LEU A 263 -4.46 42.54 21.34
N ASP A 264 -5.59 41.90 21.68
CA ASP A 264 -5.62 40.70 22.53
C ASP A 264 -6.12 39.44 21.81
N GLU A 265 -6.70 39.58 20.61
CA GLU A 265 -7.22 38.46 19.82
C GLU A 265 -6.78 38.53 18.36
N LEU A 266 -6.64 37.36 17.74
CA LEU A 266 -6.53 37.19 16.30
C LEU A 266 -7.77 36.44 15.82
N ARG A 267 -8.72 37.17 15.24
CA ARG A 267 -10.00 36.61 14.81
C ARG A 267 -9.90 36.08 13.38
N VAL A 268 -10.32 34.84 13.18
CA VAL A 268 -10.38 34.17 11.88
C VAL A 268 -11.84 33.82 11.59
N THR A 269 -12.42 34.48 10.60
CA THR A 269 -13.81 34.26 10.19
C THR A 269 -13.84 33.56 8.83
N LEU A 270 -14.23 32.29 8.80
CA LEU A 270 -14.36 31.52 7.57
C LEU A 270 -15.64 31.90 6.82
N ALA A 271 -15.58 31.91 5.49
CA ALA A 271 -16.77 32.06 4.66
C ALA A 271 -17.72 30.85 4.86
N PRO A 272 -19.04 31.08 4.81
CA PRO A 272 -19.99 29.98 4.86
C PRO A 272 -19.78 29.02 3.68
N LEU A 273 -19.92 27.73 3.94
CA LEU A 273 -19.86 26.69 2.92
C LEU A 273 -21.16 26.64 2.13
N SER A 274 -21.14 25.95 0.98
CA SER A 274 -22.26 25.88 0.02
C SER A 274 -23.56 25.29 0.58
N SER A 275 -23.53 24.63 1.73
CA SER A 275 -24.71 24.06 2.36
C SER A 275 -24.76 24.40 3.85
N PRO A 276 -25.93 24.80 4.40
CA PRO A 276 -26.03 25.26 5.78
C PRO A 276 -25.54 24.25 6.82
N HIS A 277 -25.87 22.97 6.64
CA HIS A 277 -25.45 21.91 7.56
C HIS A 277 -23.93 21.72 7.63
N ARG A 278 -23.20 21.97 6.52
CA ARG A 278 -21.73 21.93 6.51
C ARG A 278 -21.14 23.13 7.24
N SER A 279 -21.72 24.32 7.03
CA SER A 279 -21.32 25.53 7.77
C SER A 279 -21.55 25.36 9.28
N GLU A 280 -22.67 24.75 9.67
CA GLU A 280 -22.98 24.47 11.07
C GLU A 280 -21.99 23.49 11.71
N ALA A 281 -21.61 22.43 11.00
CA ALA A 281 -20.58 21.51 11.46
C ALA A 281 -19.23 22.23 11.69
N ILE A 282 -18.82 23.13 10.79
CA ILE A 282 -17.61 23.92 10.96
C ILE A 282 -17.74 24.92 12.12
N ARG A 283 -18.92 25.52 12.37
CA ARG A 283 -19.15 26.34 13.58
C ARG A 283 -18.95 25.53 14.86
N GLY A 284 -19.44 24.29 14.90
CA GLY A 284 -19.17 23.36 16.00
C GLY A 284 -17.68 23.15 16.22
N LEU A 285 -16.92 22.89 15.15
CA LEU A 285 -15.47 22.78 15.20
C LEU A 285 -14.79 24.08 15.69
N CYS A 286 -15.20 25.24 15.20
CA CYS A 286 -14.67 26.54 15.67
C CYS A 286 -14.89 26.71 17.17
N LYS A 287 -16.04 26.26 17.70
CA LYS A 287 -16.33 26.28 19.14
C LYS A 287 -15.33 25.43 19.92
N GLU A 288 -15.07 24.21 19.49
CA GLU A 288 -14.07 23.32 20.10
C GLU A 288 -12.66 23.95 20.08
N LEU A 289 -12.25 24.50 18.94
CA LEU A 289 -10.95 25.19 18.82
C LEU A 289 -10.86 26.40 19.75
N ASN A 290 -11.91 27.19 19.88
CA ASN A 290 -11.93 28.36 20.76
C ASN A 290 -11.79 27.98 22.24
N MET A 291 -12.31 26.82 22.66
CA MET A 291 -12.18 26.34 24.04
C MET A 291 -10.73 26.02 24.44
N THR A 292 -9.84 25.78 23.46
CA THR A 292 -8.42 25.53 23.72
C THR A 292 -7.68 26.78 24.21
N ASN A 293 -8.25 27.98 24.06
CA ASN A 293 -7.63 29.26 24.39
C ASN A 293 -6.22 29.42 23.79
N THR A 294 -6.00 28.87 22.58
CA THR A 294 -4.70 28.87 21.93
C THR A 294 -4.21 30.29 21.65
N VAL A 295 -2.97 30.59 22.03
CA VAL A 295 -2.29 31.86 21.73
C VAL A 295 -1.51 31.71 20.43
N PHE A 296 -1.60 32.70 19.55
CA PHE A 296 -0.87 32.69 18.29
C PHE A 296 0.65 32.74 18.54
N PRO A 297 1.46 31.84 17.94
CA PRO A 297 2.89 31.79 18.21
C PRO A 297 3.59 33.13 17.94
N GLY A 298 4.40 33.58 18.90
CA GLY A 298 5.15 34.84 18.80
C GLY A 298 4.35 36.10 19.16
N THR A 299 3.09 35.99 19.58
CA THR A 299 2.27 37.13 20.04
C THR A 299 1.58 36.83 21.38
N ARG A 300 0.80 37.80 21.88
CA ARG A 300 -0.11 37.63 23.03
C ARG A 300 -1.57 37.46 22.60
N GLN A 301 -1.83 37.40 21.30
CA GLN A 301 -3.18 37.36 20.75
C GLN A 301 -3.76 35.94 20.88
N ARG A 302 -4.93 35.81 21.48
CA ARG A 302 -5.71 34.56 21.48
C ARG A 302 -6.34 34.34 20.11
N LEU A 303 -6.22 33.13 19.57
CA LEU A 303 -6.92 32.74 18.35
C LEU A 303 -8.41 32.56 18.63
N THR A 304 -9.25 33.22 17.83
CA THR A 304 -10.71 33.04 17.86
C THR A 304 -11.22 32.73 16.46
N PHE A 305 -12.01 31.68 16.32
CA PHE A 305 -12.54 31.18 15.05
C PHE A 305 -14.05 31.34 14.99
N ALA A 306 -14.56 31.72 13.82
CA ALA A 306 -15.98 31.82 13.53
C ALA A 306 -16.28 31.45 12.07
N VAL A 307 -17.55 31.23 11.75
CA VAL A 307 -18.06 31.14 10.37
C VAL A 307 -19.02 32.30 10.16
N ALA A 308 -18.86 33.06 9.07
CA ALA A 308 -19.74 34.16 8.73
C ALA A 308 -21.16 33.66 8.41
N GLU A 309 -22.17 34.51 8.65
CA GLU A 309 -23.54 34.19 8.28
C GLU A 309 -23.69 34.07 6.75
N PRO A 310 -24.53 33.15 6.25
CA PRO A 310 -24.88 33.10 4.84
C PRO A 310 -25.42 34.47 4.42
N SER A 311 -24.86 35.03 3.34
CA SER A 311 -25.42 36.24 2.75
C SER A 311 -26.80 35.87 2.20
N VAL A 312 -27.87 36.29 2.88
CA VAL A 312 -29.23 36.16 2.35
C VAL A 312 -29.28 36.98 1.06
N ARG A 313 -29.45 36.30 -0.08
CA ARG A 313 -29.85 36.93 -1.34
C ARG A 313 -31.33 36.70 -1.55
#